data_AF-A0A413UV17-F1
#
_entry.id   AF-A0A413UV17-F1
#
_cell.length_a   1.000
_cell.length_b   1.000
_cell.length_c   1.000
_cell.angle_alpha   90.00
_cell.angle_beta   90.00
_cell.angle_gamma   90.00
#
_symmetry.space_group_name_H-M   'P 1'
#
loop_
_entity.id
_entity.type
_entity.pdbx_description
1 polymer ?
#
loop_
_entity_poly.entity_id
_entity_poly.type
_entity_poly.pdbx_seq_one_letter_code
_entity_poly.pdbx_strand_id
1 'polypeptide(L)'
;MESLYESWAKRNPSWERRYQSTVVDVFCDYGKGVSSFLEARGKIFGAGYEIFIIAFFIGLYHNRTKPLIEDRDKKKVFGQAIQYWGNIENRIGRTSYGNIRRYIFAALIARTDIDFIALDKGEITLRTVVDKMMEKMEEYANYGFDYIEDKLANDPNYYFSDVAFLTEITNMLVASKTTESDNDLDDELPESLD
;
A
#
# COMPACT_ATOMS: atom_id res chain seq x y z
N MET A 1 -23.66 15.34 -2.37
CA MET A 1 -23.06 14.48 -3.39
C MET A 1 -21.80 13.90 -2.77
N GLU A 2 -21.61 12.59 -2.82
CA GLU A 2 -20.43 11.93 -2.24
C GLU A 2 -19.20 12.22 -3.11
N SER A 3 -18.07 12.59 -2.50
CA SER A 3 -16.82 12.82 -3.23
C SER A 3 -16.14 11.51 -3.65
N LEU A 4 -15.24 11.58 -4.64
CA LEU A 4 -14.43 10.43 -5.05
C LEU A 4 -13.61 9.85 -3.89
N TYR A 5 -13.05 10.72 -3.04
CA TYR A 5 -12.32 10.30 -1.85
C TYR A 5 -13.21 9.53 -0.88
N GLU A 6 -14.40 10.04 -0.55
CA GLU A 6 -15.33 9.36 0.37
C GLU A 6 -15.76 8.00 -0.20
N SER A 7 -16.07 7.95 -1.50
CA SER A 7 -16.50 6.71 -2.16
C SER A 7 -15.39 5.65 -2.18
N TRP A 8 -14.15 6.05 -2.45
CA TRP A 8 -12.98 5.19 -2.33
C TRP A 8 -12.71 4.76 -0.88
N ALA A 9 -12.80 5.69 0.08
CA ALA A 9 -12.47 5.41 1.48
C ALA A 9 -13.46 4.43 2.14
N LYS A 10 -14.69 4.29 1.63
CA LYS A 10 -15.66 3.28 2.10
C LYS A 10 -15.32 1.84 1.68
N ARG A 11 -14.34 1.66 0.79
CA ARG A 11 -13.97 0.34 0.26
C ARG A 11 -13.10 -0.46 1.23
N ASN A 12 -13.08 -1.77 1.00
CA ASN A 12 -12.20 -2.72 1.67
C ASN A 12 -11.32 -3.37 0.59
N PRO A 13 -9.99 -3.16 0.62
CA PRO A 13 -9.11 -3.80 -0.34
C PRO A 13 -8.96 -5.30 -0.05
N SER A 14 -8.78 -6.03 -1.15
CA SER A 14 -8.52 -7.45 -1.17
C SER A 14 -7.02 -7.74 -1.17
N TRP A 15 -6.64 -8.92 -0.69
CA TRP A 15 -5.28 -9.44 -0.72
C TRP A 15 -5.29 -10.97 -0.82
N GLU A 16 -4.21 -11.58 -1.28
CA GLU A 16 -4.16 -13.04 -1.51
C GLU A 16 -3.95 -13.82 -0.21
N ARG A 17 -4.81 -14.81 0.03
CA ARG A 17 -4.82 -15.64 1.26
C ARG A 17 -3.48 -16.33 1.53
N ARG A 18 -2.64 -16.58 0.50
CA ARG A 18 -1.34 -17.24 0.67
C ARG A 18 -0.40 -16.47 1.61
N TYR A 19 -0.51 -15.14 1.66
CA TYR A 19 0.32 -14.31 2.55
C TYR A 19 -0.13 -14.35 4.02
N GLN A 20 -1.23 -15.05 4.33
CA GLN A 20 -1.76 -15.10 5.68
C GLN A 20 -0.71 -15.66 6.64
N SER A 21 -0.18 -16.84 6.35
CA SER A 21 0.78 -17.50 7.24
C SER A 21 2.20 -16.99 7.12
N THR A 22 2.58 -16.44 5.95
CA THR A 22 3.97 -16.05 5.65
C THR A 22 4.28 -14.60 6.01
N VAL A 23 3.28 -13.71 5.99
CA VAL A 23 3.48 -12.28 6.24
C VAL A 23 2.52 -11.75 7.30
N VAL A 24 1.20 -11.94 7.11
CA VAL A 24 0.19 -11.31 7.97
C VAL A 24 0.27 -11.84 9.40
N ASP A 25 0.24 -13.16 9.59
CA ASP A 25 0.31 -13.80 10.91
C ASP A 25 1.68 -13.62 11.55
N VAL A 26 2.73 -13.35 10.76
CA VAL A 26 4.10 -13.10 11.24
C VAL A 26 4.20 -11.72 11.88
N PHE A 27 3.66 -10.68 11.25
CA PHE A 27 3.85 -9.29 11.72
C PHE A 27 2.63 -8.65 12.37
N CYS A 28 1.43 -9.18 12.17
CA CYS A 28 0.19 -8.56 12.61
C CYS A 28 -0.50 -9.33 13.73
N ASP A 29 -1.14 -8.60 14.64
CA ASP A 29 -2.13 -9.15 15.58
C ASP A 29 -3.53 -9.20 14.95
N TYR A 30 -3.64 -9.86 13.79
CA TYR A 30 -4.88 -9.93 13.01
C TYR A 30 -5.55 -11.30 13.14
N GLY A 31 -6.85 -11.33 13.46
CA GLY A 31 -7.66 -12.55 13.52
C GLY A 31 -7.48 -13.41 14.78
N LYS A 32 -6.69 -12.95 15.76
CA LYS A 32 -6.50 -13.65 17.05
C LYS A 32 -7.43 -13.10 18.13
N GLY A 33 -8.13 -14.01 18.82
CA GLY A 33 -9.01 -13.65 19.94
C GLY A 33 -8.23 -13.24 21.20
N VAL A 34 -8.95 -12.61 22.14
CA VAL A 34 -8.44 -12.04 23.40
C VAL A 34 -7.67 -13.04 24.28
N SER A 35 -7.75 -14.35 24.01
CA SER A 35 -7.05 -15.41 24.77
C SER A 35 -5.57 -15.60 24.42
N SER A 36 -5.02 -14.89 23.42
CA SER A 36 -3.65 -15.11 22.91
C SER A 36 -2.63 -14.02 23.30
N PHE A 37 -2.85 -13.32 24.42
CA PHE A 37 -2.02 -12.18 24.89
C PHE A 37 -0.50 -12.44 24.97
N LEU A 38 -0.06 -13.71 25.06
CA LEU A 38 1.36 -14.08 25.04
C LEU A 38 1.98 -14.02 23.64
N GLU A 39 1.24 -14.33 22.56
CA GLU A 39 1.74 -14.25 21.17
C GLU A 39 1.73 -12.81 20.61
N ALA A 40 0.95 -11.92 21.21
CA ALA A 40 0.90 -10.50 20.82
C ALA A 40 2.21 -9.75 21.16
N ARG A 41 3.01 -10.26 22.12
CA ARG A 41 4.32 -9.71 22.46
C ARG A 41 5.34 -10.10 21.38
N GLY A 42 5.53 -9.20 20.41
CA GLY A 42 6.49 -9.35 19.31
C GLY A 42 5.93 -9.00 17.93
N LYS A 43 4.61 -8.74 17.81
CA LYS A 43 4.01 -8.27 16.56
C LYS A 43 4.26 -6.78 16.36
N ILE A 44 4.77 -6.44 15.18
CA ILE A 44 5.12 -5.06 14.79
C ILE A 44 3.84 -4.25 14.52
N PHE A 45 2.85 -4.89 13.88
CA PHE A 45 1.60 -4.27 13.48
C PHE A 45 0.43 -4.75 14.36
N GLY A 46 -0.39 -3.81 14.79
CA GLY A 46 -1.61 -4.11 15.54
C GLY A 46 -2.78 -4.50 14.64
N ALA A 47 -2.91 -3.90 13.46
CA ALA A 47 -3.99 -4.20 12.52
C ALA A 47 -3.44 -4.75 11.20
N GLY A 48 -4.12 -5.74 10.62
CA GLY A 48 -3.68 -6.35 9.36
C GLY A 48 -3.61 -5.37 8.18
N TYR A 49 -4.40 -4.30 8.18
CA TYR A 49 -4.27 -3.27 7.14
C TYR A 49 -2.96 -2.48 7.22
N GLU A 50 -2.24 -2.49 8.35
CA GLU A 50 -0.97 -1.77 8.48
C GLU A 50 0.11 -2.40 7.59
N ILE A 51 0.22 -3.73 7.57
CA ILE A 51 1.16 -4.41 6.65
C ILE A 51 0.75 -4.23 5.19
N PHE A 52 -0.55 -4.14 4.91
CA PHE A 52 -1.04 -3.82 3.56
C PHE A 52 -0.58 -2.42 3.11
N ILE A 53 -0.65 -1.43 4.01
CA ILE A 53 -0.17 -0.07 3.71
C ILE A 53 1.33 -0.11 3.37
N ILE A 54 2.13 -0.85 4.14
CA ILE A 54 3.57 -1.02 3.87
C ILE A 54 3.79 -1.68 2.51
N ALA A 55 3.12 -2.79 2.23
CA ALA A 55 3.20 -3.49 0.95
C ALA A 55 2.81 -2.58 -0.23
N PHE A 56 1.75 -1.79 -0.08
CA PHE A 56 1.36 -0.79 -1.09
C PHE A 56 2.49 0.20 -1.38
N PHE A 57 3.14 0.76 -0.36
CA PHE A 57 4.24 1.71 -0.56
C PHE A 57 5.49 1.05 -1.17
N ILE A 58 5.78 -0.21 -0.84
CA ILE A 58 6.85 -0.96 -1.50
C ILE A 58 6.58 -1.07 -3.01
N GLY A 59 5.38 -1.51 -3.40
CA GLY A 59 5.01 -1.59 -4.81
C GLY A 59 5.01 -0.22 -5.50
N LEU A 60 4.51 0.81 -4.82
CA LEU A 60 4.49 2.17 -5.33
C LEU A 60 5.91 2.71 -5.60
N TYR A 61 6.85 2.55 -4.65
CA TYR A 61 8.21 3.06 -4.80
C TYR A 61 9.06 2.24 -5.77
N HIS A 62 8.79 0.95 -5.93
CA HIS A 62 9.37 0.16 -7.02
C HIS A 62 8.70 0.41 -8.38
N ASN A 63 7.60 1.17 -8.41
CA ASN A 63 6.75 1.34 -9.58
C ASN A 63 6.38 -0.01 -10.24
N ARG A 64 6.03 -1.01 -9.41
CA ARG A 64 5.68 -2.36 -9.87
C ARG A 64 4.35 -2.81 -9.31
N THR A 65 3.55 -3.42 -10.15
CA THR A 65 2.23 -3.96 -9.83
C THR A 65 2.21 -5.46 -10.11
N LYS A 66 1.42 -6.21 -9.33
CA LYS A 66 1.13 -7.61 -9.61
C LYS A 66 -0.38 -7.86 -9.49
N PRO A 67 -1.06 -8.37 -10.54
CA PRO A 67 -2.49 -8.65 -10.45
C PRO A 67 -2.78 -9.68 -9.36
N LEU A 68 -3.92 -9.51 -8.69
CA LEU A 68 -4.39 -10.52 -7.73
C LEU A 68 -4.86 -11.76 -8.48
N ILE A 69 -4.76 -12.91 -7.83
CA ILE A 69 -5.38 -14.13 -8.34
C ILE A 69 -6.88 -13.95 -8.60
N GLU A 70 -7.36 -14.46 -9.73
CA GLU A 70 -8.76 -14.32 -10.15
C GLU A 70 -9.73 -15.00 -9.16
N ASP A 71 -9.32 -16.16 -8.66
CA ASP A 71 -10.06 -16.99 -7.72
C ASP A 71 -10.42 -16.22 -6.43
N ARG A 72 -11.73 -16.00 -6.24
CA ARG A 72 -12.27 -15.25 -5.10
C ARG A 72 -12.04 -15.96 -3.77
N ASP A 73 -12.01 -17.29 -3.76
CA ASP A 73 -11.82 -18.05 -2.51
C ASP A 73 -10.38 -17.95 -2.00
N LYS A 74 -9.45 -17.59 -2.88
CA LYS A 74 -8.05 -17.31 -2.57
C LYS A 74 -7.79 -15.85 -2.21
N LYS A 75 -8.83 -15.01 -2.16
CA LYS A 75 -8.74 -13.61 -1.70
C LYS A 75 -9.33 -13.45 -0.30
N LYS A 76 -8.86 -12.45 0.43
CA LYS A 76 -9.38 -12.00 1.72
C LYS A 76 -9.44 -10.48 1.75
N VAL A 77 -10.25 -9.95 2.65
CA VAL A 77 -10.26 -8.53 3.02
C VAL A 77 -9.92 -8.41 4.50
N PHE A 78 -9.38 -7.27 4.93
CA PHE A 78 -9.11 -7.04 6.36
C PHE A 78 -10.37 -6.71 7.18
N GLY A 79 -11.51 -6.48 6.53
CA GLY A 79 -12.80 -6.23 7.19
C GLY A 79 -12.97 -4.83 7.78
N GLN A 80 -12.00 -3.94 7.58
CA GLN A 80 -12.06 -2.55 8.00
C GLN A 80 -11.95 -1.63 6.77
N ALA A 81 -12.97 -0.81 6.54
CA ALA A 81 -12.96 0.17 5.45
C ALA A 81 -11.82 1.19 5.62
N ILE A 82 -11.26 1.64 4.49
CA ILE A 82 -10.08 2.52 4.45
C ILE A 82 -10.29 3.80 5.28
N GLN A 83 -11.52 4.34 5.31
CA GLN A 83 -11.88 5.53 6.07
C GLN A 83 -11.60 5.44 7.58
N TYR A 84 -11.38 4.22 8.11
CA TYR A 84 -11.06 4.00 9.52
C TYR A 84 -9.59 3.68 9.78
N TRP A 85 -8.74 3.56 8.75
CA TRP A 85 -7.36 3.11 8.89
C TRP A 85 -6.49 4.14 9.64
N GLY A 86 -5.79 3.73 10.69
CA GLY A 86 -4.93 4.64 11.47
C GLY A 86 -5.69 5.59 12.40
N ASN A 87 -7.00 5.41 12.58
CA ASN A 87 -7.73 5.98 13.72
C ASN A 87 -7.41 5.13 14.96
N ILE A 88 -6.29 5.43 15.61
CA ILE A 88 -5.92 4.79 16.89
C ILE A 88 -6.33 5.74 18.01
N GLU A 89 -7.62 5.74 18.34
CA GLU A 89 -8.08 6.33 19.59
C GLU A 89 -7.90 5.26 20.69
N ASN A 90 -7.14 5.59 21.74
CA ASN A 90 -7.04 4.85 23.02
C ASN A 90 -5.96 3.76 23.22
N ARG A 91 -4.84 3.73 22.48
CA ARG A 91 -3.64 2.97 22.92
C ARG A 91 -2.51 3.93 23.34
N ILE A 92 -2.16 3.92 24.62
CA ILE A 92 -1.13 4.80 25.22
C ILE A 92 0.16 4.72 24.40
N GLY A 93 0.65 5.88 23.94
CA GLY A 93 1.92 6.01 23.21
C GLY A 93 1.86 5.84 21.69
N ARG A 94 0.68 5.67 21.08
CA ARG A 94 0.52 5.63 19.61
C ARG A 94 -0.11 6.92 19.09
N THR A 95 0.43 7.43 17.98
CA THR A 95 -0.11 8.60 17.29
C THR A 95 -1.03 8.16 16.16
N SER A 96 -2.19 8.80 16.04
CA SER A 96 -3.07 8.63 14.88
C SER A 96 -2.34 9.03 13.60
N TYR A 97 -2.42 8.19 12.58
CA TYR A 97 -1.76 8.40 11.29
C TYR A 97 -2.77 8.44 10.13
N GLY A 98 -4.00 8.89 10.39
CA GLY A 98 -5.09 8.91 9.41
C GLY A 98 -4.80 9.67 8.10
N ASN A 99 -3.83 10.61 8.11
CA ASN A 99 -3.38 11.30 6.90
C ASN A 99 -2.78 10.34 5.85
N ILE A 100 -2.35 9.14 6.24
CA ILE A 100 -1.84 8.13 5.30
C ILE A 100 -2.86 7.80 4.20
N ARG A 101 -4.16 7.82 4.52
CA ARG A 101 -5.24 7.57 3.55
C ARG A 101 -5.21 8.60 2.42
N ARG A 102 -4.94 9.87 2.74
CA ARG A 102 -4.85 10.96 1.77
C ARG A 102 -3.65 10.79 0.86
N TYR A 103 -2.51 10.32 1.40
CA TYR A 103 -1.32 10.04 0.60
C TYR A 103 -1.51 8.86 -0.35
N ILE A 104 -2.12 7.77 0.14
CA ILE A 104 -2.49 6.62 -0.71
C ILE A 104 -3.44 7.09 -1.81
N PHE A 105 -4.49 7.85 -1.45
CA PHE A 105 -5.44 8.39 -2.43
C PHE A 105 -4.74 9.25 -3.49
N ALA A 106 -3.89 10.19 -3.07
CA ALA A 106 -3.16 11.06 -3.99
C ALA A 106 -2.25 10.23 -4.94
N ALA A 107 -1.56 9.23 -4.42
CA ALA A 107 -0.77 8.32 -5.24
C ALA A 107 -1.63 7.56 -6.26
N LEU A 108 -2.81 7.07 -5.87
CA LEU A 108 -3.72 6.37 -6.78
C LEU A 108 -4.28 7.29 -7.87
N ILE A 109 -4.62 8.53 -7.54
CA ILE A 109 -5.03 9.53 -8.53
C ILE A 109 -3.92 9.77 -9.55
N ALA A 110 -2.66 9.83 -9.12
CA ALA A 110 -1.52 10.05 -10.00
C ALA A 110 -1.10 8.81 -10.82
N ARG A 111 -1.36 7.59 -10.31
CA ARG A 111 -0.88 6.33 -10.89
C ARG A 111 -1.95 5.50 -11.61
N THR A 112 -3.21 5.92 -11.54
CA THR A 112 -4.33 5.23 -12.22
C THR A 112 -4.75 6.05 -13.43
N ASP A 113 -4.90 5.39 -14.57
CA ASP A 113 -5.41 6.02 -15.79
C ASP A 113 -6.93 6.25 -15.68
N ILE A 114 -7.29 7.47 -15.27
CA ILE A 114 -8.65 7.93 -15.00
C ILE A 114 -8.96 9.10 -15.93
N ASP A 115 -10.00 8.94 -16.74
CA ASP A 115 -10.55 10.04 -17.53
C ASP A 115 -11.49 10.89 -16.66
N PHE A 116 -10.94 11.92 -16.02
CA PHE A 116 -11.72 12.85 -15.20
C PHE A 116 -12.72 13.68 -16.01
N ILE A 117 -12.47 13.89 -17.31
CA ILE A 117 -13.38 14.63 -18.18
C ILE A 117 -14.62 13.78 -18.46
N ALA A 118 -14.43 12.50 -18.79
CA ALA A 118 -15.53 11.56 -18.96
C ALA A 118 -16.32 11.37 -17.65
N LEU A 119 -15.65 11.42 -16.49
CA LEU A 119 -16.31 11.36 -15.18
C LEU A 119 -17.21 12.58 -14.95
N ASP A 120 -16.71 13.79 -15.25
CA ASP A 120 -17.46 15.04 -15.08
C ASP A 120 -18.68 15.12 -16.03
N LYS A 121 -18.52 14.61 -17.26
CA LYS A 121 -19.63 14.48 -18.23
C LYS A 121 -20.63 13.38 -17.88
N GLY A 122 -20.33 12.52 -16.91
CA GLY A 122 -21.16 11.37 -16.54
C GLY A 122 -21.09 10.18 -17.52
N GLU A 123 -20.11 10.16 -18.42
CA GLU A 123 -19.87 9.06 -19.37
C GLU A 123 -19.31 7.84 -18.64
N ILE A 124 -18.48 8.05 -17.62
CA ILE A 124 -18.06 7.01 -16.66
C ILE A 124 -18.61 7.31 -15.28
N THR A 125 -18.88 6.27 -14.51
CA THR A 125 -19.44 6.43 -13.17
C THR A 125 -18.35 6.57 -12.12
N LEU A 126 -18.68 7.23 -11.00
CA LEU A 126 -17.81 7.29 -9.82
C LEU A 126 -17.36 5.90 -9.37
N ARG A 127 -18.28 4.93 -9.42
CA ARG A 127 -18.00 3.54 -9.06
C ARG A 127 -16.92 2.92 -9.94
N THR A 128 -17.00 3.13 -11.26
CA THR A 128 -16.00 2.62 -12.23
C THR A 128 -14.61 3.17 -11.91
N VAL A 129 -14.52 4.46 -11.59
CA VAL A 129 -13.25 5.09 -11.21
C VAL A 129 -12.71 4.52 -9.90
N VAL A 130 -13.58 4.39 -8.89
CA VAL A 130 -13.18 3.77 -7.62
C VAL A 130 -12.74 2.32 -7.80
N ASP A 131 -13.41 1.54 -8.66
CA ASP A 131 -13.03 0.15 -8.94
C ASP A 131 -11.63 0.08 -9.56
N LYS A 132 -11.30 0.95 -10.52
CA LYS A 132 -9.94 1.06 -11.09
C LYS A 132 -8.89 1.44 -10.03
N MET A 133 -9.22 2.39 -9.15
CA MET A 133 -8.30 2.80 -8.07
C MET A 133 -8.07 1.67 -7.07
N MET A 134 -9.12 0.91 -6.74
CA MET A 134 -9.00 -0.24 -5.85
C MET A 134 -8.15 -1.34 -6.48
N GLU A 135 -8.39 -1.66 -7.75
CA GLU A 135 -7.56 -2.61 -8.49
C GLU A 135 -6.09 -2.18 -8.46
N LYS A 136 -5.77 -0.94 -8.86
CA LYS A 136 -4.39 -0.43 -8.84
C LYS A 136 -3.75 -0.51 -7.45
N MET A 137 -4.50 -0.16 -6.39
CA MET A 137 -4.04 -0.25 -5.00
C MET A 137 -3.72 -1.68 -4.59
N GLU A 138 -4.61 -2.62 -4.91
CA GLU A 138 -4.46 -4.04 -4.63
C GLU A 138 -3.26 -4.61 -5.41
N GLU A 139 -3.05 -4.22 -6.66
CA GLU A 139 -1.91 -4.69 -7.46
C GLU A 139 -0.56 -4.22 -6.91
N TYR A 140 -0.45 -2.96 -6.49
CA TYR A 140 0.75 -2.44 -5.83
C TYR A 140 1.04 -3.21 -4.53
N ALA A 141 0.01 -3.40 -3.70
CA ALA A 141 0.15 -4.14 -2.46
C ALA A 141 0.53 -5.61 -2.72
N ASN A 142 -0.02 -6.25 -3.75
CA ASN A 142 0.29 -7.65 -4.05
C ASN A 142 1.76 -7.85 -4.43
N TYR A 143 2.34 -6.93 -5.21
CA TYR A 143 3.78 -6.93 -5.46
C TYR A 143 4.57 -6.71 -4.16
N GLY A 144 4.14 -5.79 -3.30
CA GLY A 144 4.80 -5.55 -2.01
C GLY A 144 4.75 -6.76 -1.08
N PHE A 145 3.66 -7.52 -1.08
CA PHE A 145 3.57 -8.75 -0.29
C PHE A 145 4.55 -9.82 -0.79
N ASP A 146 4.65 -10.02 -2.11
CA ASP A 146 5.69 -10.88 -2.68
C ASP A 146 7.09 -10.44 -2.28
N TYR A 147 7.36 -9.14 -2.38
CA TYR A 147 8.67 -8.60 -2.01
C TYR A 147 9.03 -8.92 -0.55
N ILE A 148 8.07 -8.74 0.37
CA ILE A 148 8.26 -9.06 1.80
C ILE A 148 8.46 -10.57 1.99
N GLU A 149 7.65 -11.40 1.32
CA GLU A 149 7.75 -12.86 1.38
C GLU A 149 9.11 -13.36 0.86
N ASP A 150 9.59 -12.82 -0.26
CA ASP A 150 10.91 -13.13 -0.84
C ASP A 150 12.05 -12.73 0.11
N LYS A 151 11.95 -11.56 0.76
CA LYS A 151 12.94 -11.14 1.76
C LYS A 151 13.00 -12.08 2.96
N LEU A 152 11.83 -12.52 3.45
CA LEU A 152 11.73 -13.47 4.55
C LEU A 152 12.21 -14.88 4.17
N ALA A 153 11.98 -15.31 2.93
CA ALA A 153 12.49 -16.58 2.43
C ALA A 153 14.02 -16.61 2.36
N ASN A 154 14.65 -15.48 2.05
CA ASN A 154 16.10 -15.33 2.01
C ASN A 154 16.72 -15.15 3.41
N ASP A 155 16.11 -14.32 4.25
CA ASP A 155 16.50 -14.10 5.64
C ASP A 155 15.25 -13.98 6.54
N PRO A 156 14.91 -15.03 7.29
CA PRO A 156 13.76 -15.02 8.19
C PRO A 156 13.81 -13.91 9.25
N ASN A 157 14.99 -13.36 9.58
CA ASN A 157 15.15 -12.33 10.60
C ASN A 157 15.18 -10.90 10.03
N TYR A 158 15.09 -10.73 8.71
CA TYR A 158 15.32 -9.45 8.03
C TYR A 158 14.50 -8.28 8.61
N TYR A 159 13.23 -8.52 8.91
CA TYR A 159 12.29 -7.50 9.41
C TYR A 159 12.14 -7.43 10.93
N PHE A 160 12.92 -8.20 11.69
CA PHE A 160 12.79 -8.25 13.15
C PHE A 160 13.60 -7.19 13.89
N SER A 161 14.35 -6.33 13.18
CA SER A 161 14.90 -5.12 13.78
C SER A 161 13.85 -4.00 13.81
N ASP A 162 13.86 -3.20 14.88
CA ASP A 162 12.85 -2.17 15.17
C ASP A 162 12.64 -1.15 14.02
N VAL A 163 13.65 -0.98 13.17
CA VAL A 163 13.65 0.01 12.08
C VAL A 163 13.71 -0.61 10.69
N ALA A 164 13.57 -1.94 10.54
CA ALA A 164 13.74 -2.63 9.26
C ALA A 164 12.83 -2.07 8.16
N PHE A 165 11.52 -2.01 8.41
CA PHE A 165 10.54 -1.48 7.45
C PHE A 165 10.76 0.01 7.13
N LEU A 166 11.15 0.80 8.14
CA LEU A 166 11.46 2.22 7.93
C LEU A 166 12.71 2.40 7.07
N THR A 167 13.75 1.60 7.32
CA THR A 167 15.00 1.60 6.57
C THR A 167 14.75 1.19 5.12
N GLU A 168 13.95 0.15 4.91
CA GLU A 168 13.54 -0.31 3.59
C GLU A 168 12.87 0.81 2.77
N ILE A 169 11.85 1.46 3.35
CA ILE A 169 11.15 2.59 2.71
C ILE A 169 12.10 3.77 2.46
N THR A 170 12.96 4.11 3.43
CA THR A 170 13.87 5.24 3.31
C THR A 170 14.92 5.00 2.22
N ASN A 171 15.43 3.78 2.10
CA ASN A 171 16.37 3.41 1.05
C ASN A 171 15.74 3.52 -0.34
N MET A 172 14.48 3.14 -0.49
CA MET A 172 13.75 3.31 -1.77
C MET A 172 13.60 4.78 -2.15
N LEU A 173 13.35 5.66 -1.18
CA LEU A 173 13.26 7.11 -1.40
C LEU A 173 14.60 7.74 -1.81
N VAL A 174 15.73 7.18 -1.36
CA VAL A 174 17.06 7.63 -1.78
C VAL A 174 17.35 7.14 -3.20
N ALA A 175 17.10 5.86 -3.49
CA ALA A 175 17.33 5.29 -4.81
C ALA A 175 16.49 5.95 -5.91
N SER A 176 15.23 6.31 -5.60
CA SER A 176 14.37 7.04 -6.55
C SER A 176 14.95 8.41 -6.91
N LYS A 177 15.53 9.13 -5.93
CA LYS A 177 16.14 10.44 -6.18
C LYS A 177 17.39 10.36 -7.05
N THR A 178 18.23 9.34 -6.86
CA THR A 178 19.42 9.13 -7.70
C THR A 178 19.04 8.80 -9.14
N THR A 179 17.94 8.06 -9.35
CA THR A 179 17.48 7.67 -10.69
C THR A 179 16.83 8.83 -11.45
N GLU A 180 16.19 9.76 -10.74
CA GLU A 180 15.67 11.02 -11.32
C GLU A 180 16.82 11.98 -11.69
N SER A 181 17.88 12.09 -10.87
CA SER A 181 19.02 12.97 -11.18
C SER A 181 19.90 12.49 -12.35
N ASP A 182 19.95 11.18 -12.60
CA ASP A 182 20.77 10.62 -13.70
C ASP A 182 20.07 10.73 -15.06
N ASN A 183 18.75 10.98 -15.10
CA ASN A 183 17.99 11.16 -16.34
C ASN A 183 17.94 12.61 -16.85
N ASP A 184 18.48 13.58 -16.10
CA ASP A 184 18.51 15.01 -16.45
C ASP A 184 19.84 15.46 -17.12
N LEU A 185 20.67 14.52 -17.59
CA LEU A 185 22.01 14.81 -18.14
C LEU A 185 22.26 14.39 -19.59
N ASP A 186 21.23 14.12 -20.39
CA ASP A 186 21.39 13.92 -21.84
C ASP A 186 20.82 15.12 -22.65
N ASP A 187 21.75 16.02 -22.99
CA ASP A 187 21.84 16.85 -24.20
C ASP A 187 20.61 17.63 -24.72
N GLU A 188 20.43 18.85 -24.20
CA GLU A 188 20.04 20.00 -25.03
C GLU A 188 21.11 21.10 -24.91
N LEU A 189 22.21 20.93 -25.66
CA LEU A 189 23.09 22.06 -25.99
C LEU A 189 22.32 22.98 -26.95
N PRO A 190 22.11 24.27 -26.62
CA PRO A 190 21.47 25.18 -27.57
C PRO A 190 22.38 25.39 -28.77
N GLU A 191 21.84 25.23 -29.99
CA GLU A 191 22.56 25.55 -31.22
C GLU A 191 23.10 26.99 -31.16
N SER A 192 24.41 27.13 -31.34
CA SER A 192 25.05 28.44 -31.49
C SER A 192 24.64 29.05 -32.83
N LEU A 193 23.94 30.18 -32.77
CA LEU A 193 23.67 31.02 -33.93
C LEU A 193 24.95 31.81 -34.28
N ASP A 194 25.71 31.28 -35.24
CA ASP A 194 26.63 32.06 -36.08
C ASP A 194 26.03 32.23 -37.49
#